data_AF-C5T6H8-F1
#
_entry.id   AF-C5T6H8-F1
#
_cell.length_a   1.000
_cell.length_b   1.000
_cell.length_c   1.000
_cell.angle_alpha   90.00
_cell.angle_beta   90.00
_cell.angle_gamma   90.00
#
_symmetry.space_group_name_H-M   'P 1'
#
loop_
_entity.id
_entity.type
_entity.pdbx_description
1 polymer ?
#
loop_
_entity_poly.entity_id
_entity_poly.type
_entity_poly.pdbx_seq_one_letter_code
_entity_poly.pdbx_strand_id
1 'polypeptide(L)'
;MQWVTHLTLLTLNAVNAYLIFRRDWDPMDAWRFVAGAAIAVLLTLLLHLLLLVRPEERTALLRELAKTAKADLDAFLKLLRFWR
;
A
#
# COMPACT_ATOMS: atom_id res chain seq x y z
N MET A 1 -10.85 -6.39 -10.93
CA MET A 1 -10.02 -5.54 -10.05
C MET A 1 -9.89 -6.07 -8.64
N GLN A 2 -10.96 -6.49 -7.95
CA GLN A 2 -10.90 -7.01 -6.57
C GLN A 2 -9.90 -8.18 -6.38
N TRP A 3 -9.77 -9.09 -7.34
CA TRP A 3 -8.82 -10.22 -7.26
C TRP A 3 -7.36 -9.80 -7.07
N VAL A 4 -6.94 -8.68 -7.66
CA VAL A 4 -5.57 -8.14 -7.48
C VAL A 4 -5.38 -7.69 -6.03
N THR A 5 -6.36 -7.00 -5.45
CA THR A 5 -6.33 -6.61 -4.03
C THR A 5 -6.25 -7.82 -3.11
N HIS A 6 -7.02 -8.87 -3.38
CA HIS A 6 -6.99 -10.11 -2.58
C HIS A 6 -5.64 -10.82 -2.68
N LEU A 7 -5.07 -10.92 -3.89
CA LEU A 7 -3.75 -11.49 -4.09
C LEU A 7 -2.64 -10.70 -3.40
N THR A 8 -2.69 -9.36 -3.45
CA THR A 8 -1.75 -8.50 -2.75
C THR A 8 -1.84 -8.70 -1.24
N LEU A 9 -3.06 -8.69 -0.67
CA LEU A 9 -3.26 -8.93 0.76
C LEU A 9 -2.79 -10.32 1.18
N LEU A 10 -3.10 -11.35 0.38
CA LEU A 10 -2.64 -12.72 0.63
C LEU A 10 -1.12 -12.80 0.64
N THR A 11 -0.47 -12.15 -0.33
CA THR A 11 0.99 -12.12 -0.45
C THR A 11 1.64 -11.40 0.73
N LEU A 12 1.13 -10.22 1.11
CA LEU A 12 1.63 -9.47 2.26
C LEU A 12 1.47 -10.27 3.57
N ASN A 13 0.33 -10.94 3.75
CA ASN A 13 0.11 -11.82 4.90
C ASN A 13 1.04 -13.04 4.90
N ALA A 14 1.28 -13.66 3.74
CA ALA A 14 2.20 -14.79 3.62
C ALA A 14 3.64 -14.39 3.95
N VAL A 15 4.09 -13.22 3.47
CA VAL A 15 5.41 -12.67 3.81
C VAL A 15 5.50 -12.37 5.30
N ASN A 16 4.47 -11.75 5.89
CA ASN A 16 4.45 -11.46 7.31
C ASN A 16 4.49 -12.75 8.16
N ALA A 17 3.68 -13.74 7.81
CA ALA A 17 3.69 -15.05 8.47
C ALA A 17 5.04 -15.76 8.35
N TYR A 18 5.69 -15.67 7.19
CA TYR A 18 7.04 -16.21 7.03
C TYR A 18 8.06 -15.51 7.95
N LEU A 19 8.03 -14.17 8.04
CA LEU A 19 8.93 -13.43 8.92
C LEU A 19 8.71 -13.79 10.40
N ILE A 20 7.45 -13.92 10.83
CA ILE A 20 7.13 -14.25 12.23
C ILE A 20 7.47 -15.72 12.53
N PHE A 21 6.95 -16.67 11.75
CA PHE A 21 7.00 -18.10 12.11
C PHE A 21 8.23 -18.86 11.59
N ARG A 22 8.96 -18.32 10.60
CA ARG A 22 10.17 -18.96 10.06
C ARG A 22 11.46 -18.20 10.34
N ARG A 23 11.36 -16.90 10.59
CA ARG A 23 12.52 -16.05 10.92
C ARG A 23 12.50 -15.57 12.36
N ASP A 24 11.48 -15.93 13.14
CA ASP A 24 11.31 -15.55 14.54
C ASP A 24 11.39 -14.04 14.77
N TRP A 25 10.94 -13.25 13.79
CA TRP A 25 10.85 -11.80 13.96
C TRP A 25 9.76 -11.47 14.96
N ASP A 26 9.99 -10.41 15.75
CA ASP A 26 8.92 -9.82 16.54
C ASP A 26 7.73 -9.44 15.62
N PRO A 27 6.49 -9.78 16.00
CA PRO A 27 5.33 -9.49 15.17
C PRO A 27 5.22 -8.00 14.78
N MET A 28 5.49 -7.07 15.71
CA MET A 28 5.40 -5.64 15.42
C MET A 28 6.43 -5.21 14.38
N ASP A 29 7.65 -5.75 14.46
CA ASP A 29 8.72 -5.43 13.52
C ASP A 29 8.48 -6.04 12.13
N ALA A 30 7.94 -7.26 12.07
CA ALA A 30 7.52 -7.89 10.82
C ALA A 30 6.40 -7.09 10.13
N TRP A 31 5.37 -6.67 10.89
CA TRP A 31 4.31 -5.82 10.37
C TRP A 31 4.83 -4.47 9.84
N ARG A 32 5.74 -3.82 10.58
CA ARG A 32 6.37 -2.56 10.15
C ARG A 32 7.19 -2.74 8.87
N PHE A 33 7.97 -3.81 8.78
CA PHE A 33 8.75 -4.12 7.59
C PHE A 33 7.86 -4.36 6.37
N VAL A 34 6.82 -5.19 6.51
CA VAL A 34 5.89 -5.47 5.41
C VAL A 34 5.13 -4.22 4.98
N ALA A 35 4.69 -3.39 5.92
CA ALA A 35 4.07 -2.10 5.61
C ALA A 35 5.04 -1.16 4.88
N GLY A 36 6.29 -1.06 5.35
CA GLY A 36 7.33 -0.27 4.71
C GLY A 36 7.63 -0.74 3.29
N ALA A 37 7.74 -2.06 3.08
CA ALA A 37 7.96 -2.67 1.77
C ALA A 37 6.79 -2.38 0.81
N ALA A 38 5.54 -2.49 1.29
CA ALA A 38 4.36 -2.17 0.50
C ALA A 38 4.37 -0.70 0.04
N ILE A 39 4.70 0.24 0.94
CA ILE A 39 4.82 1.67 0.62
C ILE A 39 5.94 1.90 -0.40
N ALA A 40 7.11 1.26 -0.23
CA ALA A 40 8.22 1.40 -1.16
C ALA A 40 7.87 0.91 -2.58
N VAL A 41 7.14 -0.20 -2.69
CA VAL A 41 6.63 -0.70 -3.97
C VAL A 41 5.67 0.30 -4.61
N LEU A 42 4.72 0.85 -3.84
CA LEU A 42 3.78 1.85 -4.33
C LEU A 42 4.48 3.12 -4.83
N LEU A 43 5.47 3.64 -4.09
CA LEU A 43 6.26 4.79 -4.50
C LEU A 43 7.08 4.51 -5.76
N THR A 44 7.64 3.30 -5.88
CA THR A 44 8.39 2.88 -7.07
C THR A 44 7.50 2.81 -8.29
N LEU A 45 6.30 2.24 -8.16
CA LEU A 45 5.30 2.20 -9.22
C LEU A 45 4.85 3.61 -9.62
N LEU A 46 4.61 4.49 -8.65
CA LEU A 46 4.27 5.87 -8.91
C LEU A 46 5.40 6.59 -9.67
N LEU A 47 6.64 6.41 -9.27
CA LEU A 47 7.80 6.97 -9.97
C LEU A 47 7.86 6.47 -11.41
N HIS A 48 7.69 5.17 -11.63
CA HIS A 48 7.65 4.59 -12.98
C HIS A 48 6.53 5.20 -13.82
N LEU A 49 5.32 5.36 -13.25
CA LEU A 49 4.21 6.02 -13.95
C LEU A 49 4.55 7.47 -14.32
N LEU A 50 5.15 8.23 -13.41
CA LEU A 50 5.56 9.61 -13.68
C LEU A 50 6.64 9.70 -14.77
N LEU A 51 7.54 8.70 -14.85
CA LEU A 51 8.55 8.62 -15.89
C LEU A 51 7.94 8.30 -17.27
N LEU A 52 6.90 7.47 -17.31
CA LEU A 52 6.22 7.07 -18.55
C LEU A 52 5.25 8.14 -19.08
N VAL A 53 4.69 8.97 -18.20
CA VAL A 53 3.70 9.98 -18.55
C VAL A 53 4.36 11.29 -19.01
N ARG A 54 3.74 11.95 -19.99
CA ARG A 54 4.19 13.23 -20.52
C ARG A 54 4.29 14.27 -19.41
N PRO A 55 5.29 15.17 -19.42
CA PRO A 55 5.47 16.17 -18.36
C PRO A 55 4.21 17.00 -18.07
N GLU A 56 3.43 17.31 -19.11
CA GLU A 56 2.18 18.08 -19.00
C GLU A 56 1.09 17.35 -18.19
N GLU A 57 1.08 16.02 -18.20
CA GLU A 57 0.04 15.19 -17.56
C GLU A 57 0.40 14.77 -16.13
N ARG A 58 1.67 14.94 -15.72
CA ARG A 58 2.17 14.52 -14.39
C ARG A 58 1.43 15.17 -13.23
N THR A 59 1.14 16.47 -13.33
CA THR A 59 0.43 17.20 -12.28
C THR A 59 -1.03 16.79 -12.17
N ALA A 60 -1.68 16.45 -13.28
CA ALA A 60 -3.04 15.90 -13.27
C ALA A 60 -3.06 14.50 -12.63
N LEU A 61 -2.10 13.65 -12.98
CA LEU A 61 -1.95 12.31 -12.40
C LEU A 61 -1.69 12.35 -10.89
N LEU A 62 -0.79 13.23 -10.43
CA LEU A 62 -0.53 13.42 -9.00
C LEU A 62 -1.76 13.94 -8.25
N ARG A 63 -2.55 14.81 -8.86
CA ARG A 63 -3.79 15.34 -8.26
C ARG A 63 -4.84 14.24 -8.09
N GLU A 64 -5.05 13.42 -9.12
CA GLU A 64 -5.95 12.28 -9.03
C GLU A 64 -5.47 11.27 -7.98
N LEU A 65 -4.17 10.95 -7.96
CA LEU A 65 -3.60 10.07 -6.94
C LEU A 65 -3.83 10.61 -5.52
N ALA A 66 -3.60 11.89 -5.28
CA ALA A 66 -3.82 12.52 -3.97
C ALA A 66 -5.29 12.49 -3.56
N LYS A 67 -6.21 12.67 -4.52
CA LYS A 67 -7.65 12.60 -4.29
C LYS A 67 -8.08 11.19 -3.90
N THR A 68 -7.60 10.17 -4.62
CA THR A 68 -7.87 8.76 -4.30
C THR A 68 -7.28 8.38 -2.94
N ALA A 69 -6.01 8.73 -2.66
CA ALA A 69 -5.37 8.44 -1.39
C ALA A 69 -6.11 9.07 -0.20
N LYS A 70 -6.62 10.31 -0.36
CA LYS A 70 -7.46 10.96 0.65
C LYS A 70 -8.78 10.21 0.86
N ALA A 71 -9.45 9.80 -0.20
CA ALA A 71 -10.70 9.05 -0.11
C ALA A 71 -10.51 7.70 0.58
N ASP A 72 -9.43 6.98 0.28
CA ASP A 72 -9.09 5.71 0.92
C ASP A 72 -8.75 5.89 2.41
N LEU A 73 -8.02 6.96 2.75
CA LEU A 73 -7.74 7.31 4.14
C LEU A 73 -9.03 7.64 4.91
N ASP A 74 -9.91 8.44 4.32
CA ASP A 74 -11.21 8.78 4.93
C ASP A 74 -12.09 7.53 5.13
N ALA A 75 -12.09 6.60 4.18
CA ALA A 75 -12.79 5.32 4.29
C ALA A 75 -12.20 4.44 5.41
N PHE A 76 -10.87 4.37 5.50
CA PHE A 76 -10.17 3.64 6.54
C PHE A 76 -10.44 4.23 7.94
N LEU A 77 -10.42 5.55 8.08
CA LEU A 77 -10.73 6.23 9.34
C LEU A 77 -12.20 6.04 9.75
N LYS A 78 -13.13 6.00 8.80
CA LYS A 78 -14.54 5.66 9.07
C LYS A 78 -14.69 4.21 9.56
N LEU A 79 -13.99 3.26 8.94
CA LEU A 79 -13.93 1.87 9.41
C LEU A 79 -13.40 1.81 10.85
N LEU A 80 -12.29 2.49 11.15
CA LEU A 80 -11.72 2.53 12.51
C LEU A 80 -12.66 3.17 13.54
N ARG A 81 -13.40 4.23 13.17
CA ARG A 81 -14.42 4.83 14.06
C ARG A 81 -15.61 3.91 14.32
N PHE A 82 -15.97 3.05 13.37
CA PHE A 82 -17.03 2.06 13.57
C PHE A 82 -16.61 0.89 14.48
N TRP A 83 -15.31 0.65 14.60
CA TRP A 83 -14.72 -0.39 15.45
C TRP A 83 -14.34 0.11 16.86
N ARG A 84 -14.61 1.38 17.20
CA ARG A 84 -14.35 2.00 18.49
C ARG A 84 -15.64 2.35 19.21
#